data_AF-A0A955QNX6-F1
#
_entry.id   AF-A0A955QNX6-F1
#
_cell.length_a   1.000
_cell.length_b   1.000
_cell.length_c   1.000
_cell.angle_alpha   90.00
_cell.angle_beta   90.00
_cell.angle_gamma   90.00
#
_symmetry.space_group_name_H-M   'P 1'
#
loop_
_entity.id
_entity.type
_entity.pdbx_description
1 polymer ?
#
loop_
_entity_poly.entity_id
_entity_poly.type
_entity_poly.pdbx_seq_one_letter_code
_entity_poly.pdbx_strand_id
1 'polypeptide(L)'
;ASTAAQLIFSAARNRIRTQEILALFAPVSRPIVERLVQTLLSKGFLVTESRKNRISPKQESPQDVFYWHFGQQTKPFLQSLNRTFLSIVGINFLSKHIAAALQNSGIKNFRVVDHPLLRQERLFSKNGSLKKTAWPQTLKNPLSYDTWMRRLKNSSPQCLVVTSDFGPSPVIREMNHLAHQYRLATLPVVLHNMIGLLGPFILPGETACYECLSLRQNSHQDHVSVVRAIENHSFHGQGIVGFHPLMVAILASQAVLELIKFHGNLLPPQS
;
A
#
# COMPACT_ATOMS: atom_id res chain seq x y z
N ALA A 1 -15.10 37.19 -7.41
CA ALA A 1 -14.27 36.08 -6.87
C ALA A 1 -13.66 35.21 -7.98
N SER A 2 -14.46 34.70 -8.94
CA SER A 2 -13.99 33.85 -10.05
C SER A 2 -12.82 34.46 -10.86
N THR A 3 -12.90 35.75 -11.19
CA THR A 3 -11.90 36.46 -12.01
C THR A 3 -10.53 36.60 -11.33
N ALA A 4 -10.52 36.82 -10.00
CA ALA A 4 -9.29 36.97 -9.24
C ALA A 4 -8.52 35.65 -9.13
N ALA A 5 -9.22 34.55 -8.88
CA ALA A 5 -8.62 33.22 -8.84
C ALA A 5 -8.03 32.82 -10.21
N GLN A 6 -8.76 33.08 -11.30
CA GLN A 6 -8.27 32.83 -12.65
C GLN A 6 -6.99 33.61 -12.96
N LEU A 7 -6.93 34.89 -12.58
CA LEU A 7 -5.73 35.71 -12.78
C LEU A 7 -4.54 35.22 -11.94
N ILE A 8 -4.78 34.82 -10.68
CA ILE A 8 -3.74 34.21 -9.83
C ILE A 8 -3.20 32.92 -10.46
N PHE A 9 -4.08 32.05 -10.98
CA PHE A 9 -3.64 30.81 -11.62
C PHE A 9 -2.89 31.06 -12.94
N SER A 10 -3.32 32.03 -13.76
CA SER A 10 -2.61 32.35 -15.00
C SER A 10 -1.22 32.95 -14.71
N ALA A 11 -1.14 33.82 -13.72
CA ALA A 11 0.10 34.39 -13.21
C ALA A 11 1.04 33.30 -12.66
N ALA A 12 0.53 32.40 -11.82
CA ALA A 12 1.30 31.32 -11.22
C ALA A 12 1.86 30.33 -12.26
N ARG A 13 1.16 30.11 -13.39
CA ARG A 13 1.68 29.28 -14.49
C ARG A 13 2.98 29.84 -15.09
N ASN A 14 3.17 31.16 -15.02
CA ASN A 14 4.38 31.85 -15.47
C ASN A 14 5.47 31.94 -14.39
N ARG A 15 5.32 31.22 -13.26
CA ARG A 15 6.30 31.14 -12.16
C ARG A 15 6.67 32.49 -11.52
N ILE A 16 5.74 33.44 -11.54
CA ILE A 16 5.98 34.76 -10.97
C ILE A 16 5.92 34.73 -9.43
N ARG A 17 6.63 35.66 -8.79
CA ARG A 17 6.70 35.80 -7.33
C ARG A 17 5.37 36.31 -6.77
N THR A 18 5.08 36.02 -5.50
CA THR A 18 3.86 36.52 -4.82
C THR A 18 3.71 38.04 -4.94
N GLN A 19 4.81 38.80 -4.81
CA GLN A 19 4.80 40.25 -4.96
C GLN A 19 4.36 40.70 -6.37
N GLU A 20 4.75 39.96 -7.40
CA GLU A 20 4.38 40.22 -8.79
C GLU A 20 2.90 39.87 -9.03
N ILE A 21 2.38 38.81 -8.41
CA ILE A 21 0.93 38.50 -8.40
C ILE A 21 0.15 39.66 -7.77
N LEU A 22 0.59 40.16 -6.61
CA LEU A 22 -0.08 41.28 -5.92
C LEU A 22 -0.04 42.58 -6.73
N ALA A 23 0.99 42.79 -7.54
CA ALA A 23 1.11 43.95 -8.42
C ALA A 23 0.05 43.98 -9.53
N LEU A 24 -0.53 42.83 -9.90
CA LEU A 24 -1.63 42.75 -10.89
C LEU A 24 -2.97 43.29 -10.36
N PHE A 25 -3.07 43.60 -9.06
CA PHE A 25 -4.29 44.06 -8.42
C PHE A 25 -4.12 45.47 -7.86
N ALA A 26 -5.23 46.21 -7.83
CA ALA A 26 -5.30 47.55 -7.24
C ALA A 26 -4.83 47.53 -5.76
N PRO A 27 -4.13 48.57 -5.27
CA PRO A 27 -3.56 48.60 -3.92
C PRO A 27 -4.55 48.22 -2.80
N VAL A 28 -5.80 48.68 -2.91
CA VAL A 28 -6.87 48.42 -1.94
C VAL A 28 -7.22 46.92 -1.84
N SER A 29 -7.07 46.17 -2.93
CA SER A 29 -7.42 44.75 -2.99
C SER A 29 -6.27 43.82 -2.57
N ARG A 30 -5.02 44.32 -2.52
CA ARG A 30 -3.83 43.49 -2.27
C ARG A 30 -3.90 42.68 -0.97
N PRO A 31 -4.37 43.20 0.18
CA PRO A 31 -4.46 42.40 1.41
C PRO A 31 -5.38 41.18 1.28
N ILE A 32 -6.49 41.32 0.54
CA ILE A 32 -7.44 40.21 0.31
C ILE A 32 -6.84 39.19 -0.65
N VAL A 33 -6.18 39.66 -1.72
CA VAL A 33 -5.49 38.79 -2.68
C VAL A 33 -4.35 38.03 -2.01
N GLU A 34 -3.58 38.68 -1.14
CA GLU A 34 -2.52 38.02 -0.37
C GLU A 34 -3.08 36.90 0.51
N ARG A 35 -4.16 37.14 1.25
CA ARG A 35 -4.85 36.10 2.02
C ARG A 35 -5.33 34.95 1.14
N LEU A 36 -5.84 35.25 -0.06
CA LEU A 36 -6.25 34.22 -1.02
C LEU A 36 -5.04 33.40 -1.51
N VAL A 37 -3.93 34.04 -1.87
CA VAL A 37 -2.69 33.36 -2.28
C VAL A 37 -2.17 32.47 -1.14
N GLN A 38 -2.14 32.97 0.10
CA GLN A 38 -1.74 32.17 1.27
C GLN A 38 -2.70 31.00 1.51
N THR A 39 -4.01 31.21 1.33
CA THR A 39 -5.00 30.12 1.41
C THR A 39 -4.73 29.07 0.34
N LEU A 40 -4.53 29.47 -0.91
CA LEU A 40 -4.25 28.56 -2.02
C LEU A 40 -2.92 27.80 -1.82
N LEU A 41 -1.89 28.45 -1.28
CA LEU A 41 -0.63 27.80 -0.88
C LEU A 41 -0.86 26.79 0.25
N SER A 42 -1.58 27.17 1.30
CA SER A 42 -1.86 26.29 2.46
C SER A 42 -2.71 25.07 2.09
N LYS A 43 -3.55 25.20 1.06
CA LYS A 43 -4.38 24.13 0.51
C LYS A 43 -3.70 23.35 -0.62
N GLY A 44 -2.46 23.70 -0.99
CA GLY A 44 -1.70 23.02 -2.04
C GLY A 44 -2.16 23.29 -3.48
N PHE A 45 -3.04 24.27 -3.70
CA PHE A 45 -3.42 24.72 -5.05
C PHE A 45 -2.31 25.55 -5.72
N LEU A 46 -1.45 26.18 -4.91
CA LEU A 46 -0.21 26.83 -5.34
C LEU A 46 0.97 26.17 -4.63
N VAL A 47 2.14 26.23 -5.26
CA VAL A 47 3.37 25.55 -4.82
C VAL A 47 4.57 26.41 -5.15
N THR A 48 5.50 26.60 -4.21
CA THR A 48 6.67 27.46 -4.39
C THR A 48 7.79 26.78 -5.20
N GLU A 49 8.48 27.54 -6.03
CA GLU A 49 9.60 27.04 -6.86
C GLU A 49 10.85 26.68 -6.05
N SER A 50 10.95 27.13 -4.79
CA SER A 50 12.07 26.85 -3.87
C SER A 50 12.30 25.35 -3.58
N ARG A 51 11.40 24.47 -4.01
CA ARG A 51 11.60 23.01 -4.01
C ARG A 51 12.49 22.59 -5.19
N LYS A 52 13.81 22.73 -5.00
CA LYS A 52 15.00 22.51 -5.85
C LYS A 52 15.06 21.38 -6.90
N ASN A 53 14.01 20.62 -7.21
CA ASN A 53 14.04 19.55 -8.22
C ASN A 53 12.64 19.34 -8.82
N ARG A 54 12.22 20.19 -9.76
CA ARG A 54 10.97 19.94 -10.50
C ARG A 54 11.21 19.43 -11.90
N ILE A 55 10.66 18.23 -12.10
CA ILE A 55 10.35 17.60 -13.37
C ILE A 55 9.61 18.62 -14.23
N SER A 56 9.92 18.72 -15.53
CA SER A 56 9.20 19.64 -16.41
C SER A 56 7.70 19.30 -16.41
N PRO A 57 6.78 20.26 -16.57
CA PRO A 57 5.33 19.99 -16.60
C PRO A 57 4.93 18.92 -17.64
N LYS A 58 5.74 18.75 -18.70
CA LYS A 58 5.54 17.73 -19.73
C LYS A 58 5.93 16.30 -19.30
N GLN A 59 6.58 16.17 -18.15
CA GLN A 59 7.08 14.90 -17.60
C GLN A 59 6.43 14.57 -16.23
N GLU A 60 5.48 15.39 -15.79
CA GLU A 60 4.76 15.22 -14.53
C GLU A 60 3.78 14.05 -14.63
N SER A 61 3.87 13.14 -13.67
CA SER A 61 2.95 12.01 -13.54
C SER A 61 1.83 12.29 -12.53
N PRO A 62 0.69 11.58 -12.59
CA PRO A 62 -0.33 11.66 -11.54
C PRO A 62 0.21 11.35 -10.13
N GLN A 63 1.25 10.53 -10.03
CA GLN A 63 1.92 10.23 -8.77
C GLN A 63 2.67 11.45 -8.19
N ASP A 64 3.24 12.30 -9.06
CA ASP A 64 3.86 13.56 -8.63
C ASP A 64 2.82 14.50 -8.01
N VAL A 65 1.69 14.69 -8.70
CA VAL A 65 0.56 15.48 -8.19
C VAL A 65 0.08 14.95 -6.84
N PHE A 66 -0.08 13.63 -6.73
CA PHE A 66 -0.53 12.99 -5.49
C PHE A 66 0.37 13.37 -4.30
N TYR A 67 1.69 13.23 -4.43
CA TYR A 67 2.61 13.55 -3.34
C TYR A 67 2.72 15.05 -3.04
N TRP A 68 2.39 15.93 -4.00
CA TRP A 68 2.35 17.37 -3.74
C TRP A 68 1.27 17.75 -2.72
N HIS A 69 0.14 17.04 -2.70
CA HIS A 69 -0.90 17.25 -1.69
C HIS A 69 -0.40 17.01 -0.26
N PHE A 70 0.66 16.20 -0.10
CA PHE A 70 1.31 15.93 1.18
C PHE A 70 2.60 16.73 1.38
N GLY A 71 2.87 17.70 0.51
CA GLY A 71 4.09 18.48 0.58
C GLY A 71 5.36 17.66 0.29
N GLN A 72 5.26 16.51 -0.36
CA GLN A 72 6.38 15.62 -0.68
C GLN A 72 6.79 15.72 -2.17
N GLN A 73 8.00 15.26 -2.48
CA GLN A 73 8.45 15.04 -3.87
C GLN A 73 8.60 13.53 -4.11
N THR A 74 8.13 13.06 -5.27
CA THR A 74 8.14 11.63 -5.65
C THR A 74 9.51 10.98 -5.54
N LYS A 75 10.56 11.59 -6.08
CA LYS A 75 11.90 10.97 -6.11
C LYS A 75 12.47 10.77 -4.69
N PRO A 76 12.62 11.79 -3.84
CA PRO A 76 13.03 11.60 -2.45
C PRO A 76 12.10 10.68 -1.66
N PHE A 77 10.79 10.79 -1.88
CA PHE A 77 9.79 9.94 -1.23
C PHE A 77 10.02 8.46 -1.55
N LEU A 78 10.13 8.11 -2.83
CA LEU A 78 10.38 6.74 -3.26
C LEU A 78 11.76 6.25 -2.84
N GLN A 79 12.78 7.11 -2.78
CA GLN A 79 14.08 6.74 -2.23
C GLN A 79 13.98 6.36 -0.75
N SER A 80 13.25 7.13 0.05
CA SER A 80 12.99 6.82 1.45
C SER A 80 12.20 5.53 1.60
N LEU A 81 11.11 5.38 0.85
CA LEU A 81 10.25 4.20 0.89
C LEU A 81 10.99 2.92 0.49
N ASN A 82 11.91 3.01 -0.48
CA ASN A 82 12.76 1.89 -0.89
C ASN A 82 13.86 1.52 0.12
N ARG A 83 14.06 2.26 1.20
CA ARG A 83 14.90 1.80 2.33
C ARG A 83 14.19 0.74 3.17
N THR A 84 12.87 0.70 3.12
CA THR A 84 12.04 -0.31 3.75
C THR A 84 12.00 -1.57 2.88
N PHE A 85 12.43 -2.70 3.43
CA PHE A 85 12.34 -4.00 2.80
C PHE A 85 11.04 -4.70 3.21
N LEU A 86 10.18 -4.99 2.23
CA LEU A 86 8.90 -5.67 2.44
C LEU A 86 9.00 -7.15 2.04
N SER A 87 8.40 -8.06 2.81
CA SER A 87 8.20 -9.46 2.40
C SER A 87 6.71 -9.75 2.23
N ILE A 88 6.32 -10.17 1.02
CA ILE A 88 4.94 -10.55 0.69
C ILE A 88 4.83 -12.07 0.74
N VAL A 89 4.08 -12.62 1.69
CA VAL A 89 3.97 -14.06 1.93
C VAL A 89 2.73 -14.62 1.27
N GLY A 90 2.93 -15.58 0.37
CA GLY A 90 1.90 -16.26 -0.42
C GLY A 90 2.05 -16.03 -1.91
N ILE A 91 1.70 -17.04 -2.72
CA ILE A 91 1.61 -16.91 -4.19
C ILE A 91 0.16 -17.13 -4.60
N ASN A 92 -0.57 -16.02 -4.66
CA ASN A 92 -1.97 -15.99 -4.98
C ASN A 92 -2.30 -14.74 -5.80
N PHE A 93 -3.56 -14.57 -6.20
CA PHE A 93 -3.96 -13.45 -7.03
C PHE A 93 -3.73 -12.12 -6.30
N LEU A 94 -3.90 -12.06 -4.97
CA LEU A 94 -3.60 -10.85 -4.18
C LEU A 94 -2.11 -10.50 -4.21
N SER A 95 -1.21 -11.43 -3.86
CA SER A 95 0.22 -11.13 -3.84
C SER A 95 0.75 -10.75 -5.22
N LYS A 96 0.24 -11.37 -6.28
CA LYS A 96 0.54 -10.97 -7.67
C LYS A 96 0.19 -9.51 -7.93
N HIS A 97 -1.03 -9.09 -7.60
CA HIS A 97 -1.49 -7.71 -7.84
C HIS A 97 -0.75 -6.71 -6.94
N ILE A 98 -0.52 -7.04 -5.68
CA ILE A 98 0.25 -6.20 -4.75
C ILE A 98 1.67 -5.99 -5.27
N ALA A 99 2.37 -7.07 -5.63
CA ALA A 99 3.73 -6.99 -6.15
C ALA A 99 3.83 -6.15 -7.43
N ALA A 100 2.89 -6.34 -8.37
CA ALA A 100 2.84 -5.54 -9.59
C ALA A 100 2.54 -4.05 -9.29
N ALA A 101 1.60 -3.77 -8.40
CA ALA A 101 1.24 -2.40 -8.02
C ALA A 101 2.38 -1.69 -7.28
N LEU A 102 3.12 -2.38 -6.39
CA LEU A 102 4.33 -1.84 -5.76
C LEU A 102 5.39 -1.48 -6.82
N GLN A 103 5.68 -2.40 -7.74
CA GLN A 103 6.63 -2.18 -8.83
C GLN A 103 6.23 -0.97 -9.70
N ASN A 104 4.95 -0.90 -10.11
CA ASN A 104 4.41 0.19 -10.91
C ASN A 104 4.42 1.53 -10.16
N SER A 105 4.37 1.50 -8.83
CA SER A 105 4.49 2.68 -7.96
C SER A 105 5.94 3.10 -7.71
N GLY A 106 6.92 2.42 -8.32
CA GLY A 106 8.35 2.70 -8.16
C GLY A 106 9.00 2.09 -6.91
N ILE A 107 8.30 1.22 -6.20
CA ILE A 107 8.80 0.49 -5.03
C ILE A 107 9.44 -0.81 -5.53
N LYS A 108 10.71 -1.00 -5.21
CA LYS A 108 11.56 -2.08 -5.71
C LYS A 108 12.11 -2.94 -4.58
N ASN A 109 12.16 -2.42 -3.35
CA ASN A 109 12.71 -3.13 -2.20
C ASN A 109 11.66 -4.04 -1.54
N PHE A 110 11.18 -5.02 -2.28
CA PHE A 110 10.30 -6.06 -1.75
C PHE A 110 10.66 -7.43 -2.32
N ARG A 111 10.13 -8.48 -1.70
CA ARG A 111 10.29 -9.86 -2.14
C ARG A 111 9.03 -10.66 -1.87
N VAL A 112 8.65 -11.48 -2.84
CA VAL A 112 7.54 -12.43 -2.68
C VAL A 112 8.10 -13.75 -2.15
N VAL A 113 7.41 -14.32 -1.17
CA VAL A 113 7.74 -15.56 -0.47
C VAL A 113 6.70 -16.60 -0.80
N ASP A 114 7.16 -17.74 -1.31
CA ASP A 114 6.35 -18.88 -1.65
C ASP A 114 6.11 -19.76 -0.43
N HIS A 115 4.99 -19.52 0.25
CA HIS A 115 4.49 -20.38 1.31
C HIS A 115 3.54 -21.44 0.71
N PRO A 116 3.83 -22.75 0.82
CA PRO A 116 3.06 -23.80 0.13
C PRO A 116 1.55 -23.76 0.41
N LEU A 117 1.17 -23.50 1.67
CA LEU A 117 -0.23 -23.42 2.12
C LEU A 117 -0.94 -22.09 1.76
N LEU A 118 -0.27 -21.18 1.05
CA LEU A 118 -0.84 -19.92 0.53
C LEU A 118 -0.77 -19.85 -1.01
N ARG A 119 -0.47 -20.98 -1.66
CA ARG A 119 -0.43 -21.10 -3.12
C ARG A 119 -1.84 -21.22 -3.68
N GLN A 120 -2.15 -20.38 -4.66
CA GLN A 120 -3.34 -20.49 -5.49
C GLN A 120 -3.10 -21.50 -6.62
N GLU A 121 -3.72 -22.68 -6.56
CA GLU A 121 -3.46 -23.81 -7.48
C GLU A 121 -3.52 -23.41 -8.97
N ARG A 122 -4.42 -22.48 -9.33
CA ARG A 122 -4.57 -22.00 -10.71
C ARG A 122 -3.30 -21.35 -11.26
N LEU A 123 -2.45 -20.79 -10.40
CA LEU A 123 -1.17 -20.17 -10.79
C LEU A 123 -0.07 -21.21 -11.03
N PHE A 124 -0.23 -22.44 -10.55
CA PHE A 124 0.75 -23.50 -10.65
C PHE A 124 0.34 -24.52 -11.71
N SER A 125 1.34 -25.18 -12.29
CA SER A 125 1.16 -26.31 -13.17
C SER A 125 1.07 -27.62 -12.36
N LYS A 126 0.69 -28.72 -13.02
CA LYS A 126 0.50 -30.02 -12.36
C LYS A 126 1.77 -30.56 -11.68
N ASN A 127 2.96 -30.11 -12.08
CA ASN A 127 4.23 -30.49 -11.46
C ASN A 127 4.62 -29.59 -10.27
N GLY A 128 3.73 -28.68 -9.85
CA GLY A 128 3.98 -27.76 -8.74
C GLY A 128 4.83 -26.53 -9.08
N SER A 129 5.24 -26.35 -10.35
CA SER A 129 5.96 -25.15 -10.79
C SER A 129 5.00 -24.01 -11.11
N LEU A 130 5.41 -22.79 -10.74
CA LEU A 130 4.69 -21.55 -11.05
C LEU A 130 4.63 -21.36 -12.58
N LYS A 131 3.43 -21.17 -13.13
CA LYS A 131 3.24 -20.96 -14.57
C LYS A 131 3.85 -19.62 -14.97
N LYS A 132 4.73 -19.62 -15.99
CA LYS A 132 5.36 -18.40 -16.53
C LYS A 132 4.33 -17.37 -17.03
N THR A 133 3.16 -17.81 -17.47
CA THR A 133 2.06 -16.93 -17.91
C THR A 133 1.25 -16.36 -16.75
N ALA A 134 1.29 -17.02 -15.58
CA ALA A 134 0.53 -16.62 -14.41
C ALA A 134 1.28 -15.59 -13.56
N TRP A 135 2.61 -15.59 -13.58
CA TRP A 135 3.45 -14.64 -12.85
C TRP A 135 4.09 -13.61 -13.79
N PRO A 136 3.96 -12.29 -13.53
CA PRO A 136 4.56 -11.27 -14.39
C PRO A 136 6.08 -11.43 -14.52
N GLN A 137 6.60 -11.45 -15.75
CA GLN A 137 8.05 -11.57 -16.01
C GLN A 137 8.87 -10.38 -15.50
N THR A 138 8.21 -9.23 -15.31
CA THR A 138 8.83 -8.03 -14.71
C THR A 138 9.10 -8.21 -13.23
N LEU A 139 8.43 -9.14 -12.55
CA LEU A 139 8.64 -9.45 -11.15
C LEU A 139 9.73 -10.51 -10.99
N LYS A 140 10.51 -10.37 -9.92
CA LYS A 140 11.49 -11.40 -9.52
C LYS A 140 10.77 -12.71 -9.18
N ASN A 141 11.45 -13.82 -9.39
CA ASN A 141 10.95 -15.12 -8.95
C ASN A 141 10.74 -15.13 -7.43
N PRO A 142 9.63 -15.68 -6.94
CA PRO A 142 9.40 -15.83 -5.51
C PRO A 142 10.46 -16.70 -4.83
N LEU A 143 10.77 -16.38 -3.58
CA LEU A 143 11.71 -17.15 -2.76
C LEU A 143 10.95 -18.23 -1.99
N SER A 144 11.46 -19.47 -1.92
CA SER A 144 10.82 -20.50 -1.09
C SER A 144 10.77 -20.09 0.39
N TYR A 145 9.69 -20.46 1.09
CA TYR A 145 9.53 -20.18 2.51
C TYR A 145 10.73 -20.63 3.36
N ASP A 146 11.23 -21.85 3.18
CA ASP A 146 12.39 -22.35 3.93
C ASP A 146 13.66 -21.52 3.71
N THR A 147 13.87 -21.05 2.48
CA THR A 147 15.03 -20.20 2.18
C THR A 147 14.85 -18.80 2.76
N TRP A 148 13.63 -18.28 2.74
CA TRP A 148 13.31 -17.00 3.37
C TRP A 148 13.48 -17.08 4.90
N MET A 149 12.94 -18.12 5.55
CA MET A 149 13.07 -18.35 7.00
C MET A 149 14.53 -18.46 7.44
N ARG A 150 15.38 -19.19 6.71
CA ARG A 150 16.83 -19.23 7.01
C ARG A 150 17.50 -17.86 6.93
N ARG A 151 17.02 -16.98 6.04
CA ARG A 151 17.56 -15.62 5.86
C ARG A 151 16.98 -14.61 6.85
N LEU A 152 15.84 -14.91 7.47
CA LEU A 152 15.13 -13.98 8.35
C LEU A 152 16.01 -13.47 9.50
N LYS A 153 16.92 -14.31 10.02
CA LYS A 153 17.89 -13.95 11.07
C LYS A 153 18.94 -12.92 10.62
N ASN A 154 19.32 -12.94 9.34
CA ASN A 154 20.40 -12.11 8.79
C ASN A 154 19.88 -10.89 8.03
N SER A 155 18.62 -10.92 7.59
CA SER A 155 17.98 -9.88 6.80
C SER A 155 16.48 -9.92 7.04
N SER A 156 16.06 -9.36 8.18
CA SER A 156 14.66 -9.24 8.52
C SER A 156 13.99 -8.16 7.66
N PRO A 157 12.79 -8.42 7.11
CA PRO A 157 11.98 -7.37 6.53
C PRO A 157 11.50 -6.41 7.61
N GLN A 158 11.22 -5.17 7.24
CA GLN A 158 10.56 -4.23 8.15
C GLN A 158 9.06 -4.47 8.21
N CYS A 159 8.48 -5.10 7.19
CA CYS A 159 7.05 -5.43 7.15
C CYS A 159 6.76 -6.73 6.40
N LEU A 160 5.85 -7.53 6.96
CA LEU A 160 5.25 -8.71 6.35
C LEU A 160 3.89 -8.36 5.76
N VAL A 161 3.66 -8.72 4.51
CA VAL A 161 2.34 -8.63 3.86
C VAL A 161 1.86 -10.05 3.64
N VAL A 162 0.90 -10.52 4.43
CA VAL A 162 0.46 -11.92 4.38
C VAL A 162 -0.83 -11.99 3.58
N THR A 163 -0.82 -12.70 2.45
CA THR A 163 -1.95 -12.69 1.53
C THR A 163 -2.65 -14.04 1.43
N SER A 164 -3.98 -14.04 1.36
CA SER A 164 -4.78 -15.23 1.04
C SER A 164 -6.03 -14.83 0.27
N ASP A 165 -6.30 -15.45 -0.88
CA ASP A 165 -7.50 -15.17 -1.69
C ASP A 165 -8.55 -16.28 -1.65
N PHE A 166 -8.39 -17.21 -0.72
CA PHE A 166 -9.30 -18.32 -0.48
C PHE A 166 -9.72 -18.44 1.00
N GLY A 167 -9.56 -17.36 1.76
CA GLY A 167 -10.02 -17.27 3.14
C GLY A 167 -8.96 -17.10 4.21
N PRO A 168 -9.39 -16.93 5.47
CA PRO A 168 -8.51 -17.09 6.62
C PRO A 168 -7.80 -18.45 6.54
N SER A 169 -6.54 -18.47 6.95
CA SER A 169 -5.73 -19.68 6.94
C SER A 169 -4.96 -19.75 8.25
N PRO A 170 -4.73 -20.95 8.82
CA PRO A 170 -3.83 -21.14 9.96
C PRO A 170 -2.47 -20.48 9.74
N VAL A 171 -2.02 -20.36 8.49
CA VAL A 171 -0.77 -19.68 8.11
C VAL A 171 -0.80 -18.20 8.48
N ILE A 172 -1.94 -17.51 8.41
CA ILE A 172 -2.02 -16.09 8.79
C ILE A 172 -1.73 -15.94 10.29
N ARG A 173 -2.24 -16.87 11.10
CA ARG A 173 -1.97 -16.92 12.54
C ARG A 173 -0.52 -17.28 12.83
N GLU A 174 0.04 -18.25 12.11
CA GLU A 174 1.48 -18.57 12.17
C GLU A 174 2.34 -17.34 11.86
N MET A 175 2.02 -16.60 10.79
CA MET A 175 2.73 -15.38 10.42
C MET A 175 2.55 -14.27 11.46
N ASN A 176 1.38 -14.17 12.10
CA ASN A 176 1.16 -13.25 13.22
C ASN A 176 2.07 -13.60 14.41
N HIS A 177 2.17 -14.87 14.79
CA HIS A 177 3.09 -15.30 15.85
C HIS A 177 4.56 -14.99 15.49
N LEU A 178 4.96 -15.30 14.25
CA LEU A 178 6.29 -14.99 13.75
C LEU A 178 6.57 -13.47 13.80
N ALA A 179 5.61 -12.65 13.39
CA ALA A 179 5.73 -11.19 13.43
C ALA A 179 5.97 -10.67 14.84
N HIS A 180 5.27 -11.21 15.84
CA HIS A 180 5.52 -10.87 17.25
C HIS A 180 6.91 -11.31 17.71
N GLN A 181 7.31 -12.54 17.39
CA GLN A 181 8.61 -13.09 17.77
C GLN A 181 9.78 -12.24 17.24
N TYR A 182 9.67 -11.76 16.00
CA TYR A 182 10.72 -11.00 15.33
C TYR A 182 10.48 -9.47 15.34
N ARG A 183 9.44 -8.99 16.03
CA ARG A 183 9.02 -7.57 16.09
C ARG A 183 8.86 -6.93 14.70
N LEU A 184 8.18 -7.63 13.80
CA LEU A 184 7.95 -7.20 12.43
C LEU A 184 6.58 -6.54 12.30
N ALA A 185 6.50 -5.40 11.62
CA ALA A 185 5.20 -4.87 11.21
C ALA A 185 4.51 -5.88 10.29
N THR A 186 3.18 -6.01 10.36
CA THR A 186 2.45 -6.98 9.53
C THR A 186 1.13 -6.42 9.02
N LEU A 187 0.84 -6.68 7.75
CA LEU A 187 -0.42 -6.35 7.10
C LEU A 187 -1.03 -7.63 6.49
N PRO A 188 -2.02 -8.25 7.15
CA PRO A 188 -2.81 -9.32 6.55
C PRO A 188 -3.74 -8.76 5.48
N VAL A 189 -3.83 -9.44 4.34
CA VAL A 189 -4.72 -9.10 3.21
C VAL A 189 -5.43 -10.37 2.78
N VAL A 190 -6.73 -10.46 3.08
CA VAL A 190 -7.50 -11.69 2.91
C VAL A 190 -8.73 -11.42 2.04
N LEU A 191 -8.98 -12.25 1.04
CA LEU A 191 -10.24 -12.30 0.33
C LEU A 191 -10.93 -13.62 0.66
N HIS A 192 -12.14 -13.55 1.20
CA HIS A 192 -12.95 -14.70 1.59
C HIS A 192 -14.41 -14.45 1.27
N ASN A 193 -15.09 -15.37 0.57
CA ASN A 193 -16.53 -15.28 0.30
C ASN A 193 -16.98 -13.89 -0.20
N MET A 194 -16.24 -13.32 -1.17
CA MET A 194 -16.50 -11.97 -1.70
C MET A 194 -16.37 -10.83 -0.67
N ILE A 195 -15.68 -11.07 0.45
CA ILE A 195 -15.36 -10.06 1.45
C ILE A 195 -13.84 -9.88 1.46
N GLY A 196 -13.40 -8.67 1.14
CA GLY A 196 -12.00 -8.26 1.25
C GLY A 196 -11.72 -7.71 2.64
N LEU A 197 -10.73 -8.27 3.31
CA LEU A 197 -10.25 -7.86 4.62
C LEU A 197 -8.82 -7.33 4.46
N LEU A 198 -8.64 -6.08 4.84
CA LEU A 198 -7.36 -5.39 4.85
C LEU A 198 -7.03 -5.01 6.30
N GLY A 199 -6.02 -5.65 6.87
CA GLY A 199 -5.56 -5.36 8.22
C GLY A 199 -6.20 -6.21 9.33
N PRO A 200 -5.95 -5.87 10.61
CA PRO A 200 -5.32 -4.63 11.08
C PRO A 200 -3.87 -4.45 10.62
N PHE A 201 -3.37 -3.22 10.57
CA PHE A 201 -1.93 -2.98 10.42
C PHE A 201 -1.27 -3.19 11.80
N ILE A 202 -0.51 -4.27 11.91
CA ILE A 202 -0.01 -4.81 13.18
C ILE A 202 1.39 -4.26 13.42
N LEU A 203 1.57 -3.59 14.56
CA LEU A 203 2.84 -3.15 15.11
C LEU A 203 3.00 -3.86 16.46
N PRO A 204 3.91 -4.84 16.57
CA PRO A 204 4.07 -5.62 17.80
C PRO A 204 4.31 -4.75 19.03
N GLY A 205 3.37 -4.78 19.97
CA GLY A 205 3.42 -4.00 21.22
C GLY A 205 2.74 -2.63 21.16
N GLU A 206 2.29 -2.19 19.99
CA GLU A 206 1.65 -0.88 19.80
C GLU A 206 0.18 -1.00 19.34
N THR A 207 -0.11 -1.90 18.40
CA THR A 207 -1.48 -2.07 17.86
C THR A 207 -2.04 -3.47 18.12
N ALA A 208 -3.36 -3.62 17.97
CA ALA A 208 -4.03 -4.91 18.07
C ALA A 208 -3.54 -5.87 16.99
N CYS A 209 -3.25 -7.11 17.38
CA CYS A 209 -2.77 -8.14 16.46
C CYS A 209 -3.90 -8.91 15.77
N TYR A 210 -3.56 -9.84 14.89
CA TYR A 210 -4.55 -10.65 14.18
C TYR A 210 -5.39 -11.52 15.12
N GLU A 211 -4.79 -12.05 16.19
CA GLU A 211 -5.53 -12.82 17.20
C GLU A 211 -6.57 -11.95 17.94
N CYS A 212 -6.27 -10.67 18.21
CA CYS A 212 -7.23 -9.74 18.80
C CYS A 212 -8.45 -9.53 17.89
N LEU A 213 -8.22 -9.37 16.58
CA LEU A 213 -9.30 -9.29 15.59
C LEU A 213 -10.12 -10.58 15.57
N SER A 214 -9.45 -11.74 15.49
CA SER A 214 -10.10 -13.04 15.45
C SER A 214 -10.97 -13.26 16.69
N LEU A 215 -10.48 -12.92 17.89
CA LEU A 215 -11.25 -13.00 19.13
C LEU A 215 -12.52 -12.13 19.07
N ARG A 216 -12.42 -10.91 18.55
CA ARG A 216 -13.58 -10.01 18.39
C ARG A 216 -14.58 -10.50 17.36
N GLN A 217 -14.13 -11.15 16.29
CA GLN A 217 -15.03 -11.76 15.29
C GLN A 217 -15.74 -12.98 15.90
N ASN A 218 -15.01 -13.80 16.64
CA ASN A 218 -15.54 -15.01 17.27
C ASN A 218 -16.53 -14.71 18.41
N SER A 219 -16.41 -13.57 19.11
CA SER A 219 -17.33 -13.21 20.20
C SER A 219 -18.78 -12.97 19.75
N HIS A 220 -19.02 -12.85 18.45
CA HIS A 220 -20.35 -12.68 17.86
C HIS A 220 -20.87 -13.94 17.17
N GLN A 221 -20.16 -15.07 17.26
CA GLN A 221 -20.51 -16.31 16.55
C GLN A 221 -20.96 -17.40 17.51
N ASP A 222 -22.12 -18.00 17.24
CA ASP A 222 -22.70 -19.06 18.08
C ASP A 222 -21.93 -20.39 18.02
N HIS A 223 -21.13 -20.62 16.95
CA HIS A 223 -20.46 -21.89 16.67
C HIS A 223 -19.00 -21.73 16.22
N VAL A 224 -18.17 -21.11 17.06
CA VAL A 224 -16.73 -20.85 16.78
C VAL A 224 -15.95 -22.13 16.40
N SER A 225 -16.26 -23.28 17.01
CA SER A 225 -15.57 -24.55 16.72
C SER A 225 -15.77 -25.03 15.27
N VAL A 226 -16.97 -24.82 14.71
CA VAL A 226 -17.31 -25.18 13.34
C VAL A 226 -16.60 -24.26 12.35
N VAL A 227 -16.61 -22.95 12.63
CA VAL A 227 -15.92 -21.95 11.79
C VAL A 227 -14.42 -22.26 11.71
N ARG A 228 -13.77 -22.56 12.84
CA ARG A 228 -12.35 -22.95 12.88
C ARG A 228 -12.06 -24.25 12.13
N ALA A 229 -12.96 -25.23 12.21
CA ALA A 229 -12.82 -26.46 11.46
C ALA A 229 -12.83 -26.19 9.95
N ILE A 230 -13.69 -25.27 9.48
CA ILE A 230 -13.74 -24.86 8.08
C ILE A 230 -12.46 -24.11 7.66
N GLU A 231 -11.94 -23.20 8.49
CA GLU A 231 -10.69 -22.47 8.21
C GLU A 231 -9.48 -23.40 8.00
N ASN A 232 -9.40 -24.49 8.76
CA ASN A 232 -8.34 -25.50 8.59
C ASN A 232 -8.39 -26.20 7.23
N HIS A 233 -9.54 -26.18 6.56
CA HIS A 233 -9.76 -26.79 5.25
C HIS A 233 -9.81 -25.75 4.11
N SER A 234 -9.62 -24.45 4.39
CA SER A 234 -9.69 -23.40 3.37
C SER A 234 -8.72 -23.61 2.21
N PHE A 235 -7.54 -24.18 2.47
CA PHE A 235 -6.58 -24.53 1.42
C PHE A 235 -7.14 -25.56 0.42
N HIS A 236 -7.95 -26.53 0.88
CA HIS A 236 -8.55 -27.54 0.01
C HIS A 236 -9.81 -27.02 -0.72
N GLY A 237 -10.41 -25.94 -0.22
CA GLY A 237 -11.61 -25.32 -0.80
C GLY A 237 -11.35 -24.41 -2.02
N GLN A 238 -10.10 -24.21 -2.43
CA GLN A 238 -9.70 -23.26 -3.48
C GLN A 238 -10.44 -23.43 -4.81
N GLY A 239 -10.82 -24.66 -5.16
CA GLY A 239 -11.54 -24.95 -6.40
C GLY A 239 -12.92 -24.28 -6.51
N ILE A 240 -13.53 -23.95 -5.36
CA ILE A 240 -14.93 -23.50 -5.25
C ILE A 240 -15.00 -22.00 -4.91
N VAL A 241 -13.87 -21.36 -4.59
CA VAL A 241 -13.86 -19.94 -4.20
C VAL A 241 -14.21 -19.06 -5.42
N GLY A 242 -15.40 -18.47 -5.36
CA GLY A 242 -15.88 -17.47 -6.32
C GLY A 242 -15.60 -16.06 -5.84
N PHE A 243 -14.82 -15.30 -6.61
CA PHE A 243 -14.74 -13.85 -6.49
C PHE A 243 -14.59 -13.22 -7.87
N HIS A 244 -15.01 -11.97 -8.01
CA HIS A 244 -14.76 -11.21 -9.21
C HIS A 244 -13.31 -10.71 -9.22
N PRO A 245 -12.55 -10.79 -10.33
CA PRO A 245 -11.15 -10.34 -10.39
C PRO A 245 -10.92 -8.89 -9.95
N LEU A 246 -11.89 -8.00 -10.18
CA LEU A 246 -11.82 -6.61 -9.69
C LEU A 246 -11.76 -6.50 -8.17
N MET A 247 -12.31 -7.46 -7.42
CA MET A 247 -12.22 -7.46 -5.95
C MET A 247 -10.78 -7.64 -5.48
N VAL A 248 -10.05 -8.55 -6.12
CA VAL A 248 -8.62 -8.75 -5.88
C VAL A 248 -7.85 -7.47 -6.23
N ALA A 249 -8.13 -6.87 -7.39
CA ALA A 249 -7.44 -5.66 -7.82
C ALA A 249 -7.67 -4.49 -6.86
N ILE A 250 -8.92 -4.25 -6.45
CA ILE A 250 -9.28 -3.19 -5.49
C ILE A 250 -8.59 -3.42 -4.15
N LEU A 251 -8.71 -4.64 -3.59
CA LEU A 251 -8.13 -4.96 -2.29
C LEU A 251 -6.59 -4.85 -2.32
N ALA A 252 -5.95 -5.33 -3.38
CA ALA A 252 -4.51 -5.20 -3.57
C ALA A 252 -4.07 -3.73 -3.69
N SER A 253 -4.80 -2.91 -4.45
CA SER A 253 -4.51 -1.47 -4.58
C SER A 253 -4.66 -0.74 -3.25
N GLN A 254 -5.68 -1.06 -2.46
CA GLN A 254 -5.84 -0.50 -1.11
C GLN A 254 -4.69 -0.93 -0.19
N ALA A 255 -4.30 -2.21 -0.22
CA ALA A 255 -3.16 -2.69 0.57
C ALA A 255 -1.86 -1.96 0.23
N VAL A 256 -1.59 -1.73 -1.07
CA VAL A 256 -0.42 -0.97 -1.51
C VAL A 256 -0.49 0.49 -1.04
N LEU A 257 -1.66 1.12 -1.11
CA LEU A 257 -1.82 2.49 -0.61
C LEU A 257 -1.56 2.57 0.89
N GLU A 258 -2.04 1.61 1.69
CA GLU A 258 -1.75 1.58 3.13
C GLU A 258 -0.25 1.38 3.41
N LEU A 259 0.44 0.50 2.68
CA LEU A 259 1.88 0.32 2.80
C LEU A 259 2.65 1.61 2.45
N ILE A 260 2.24 2.31 1.39
CA ILE A 260 2.82 3.59 0.96
C ILE A 260 2.60 4.67 2.02
N LYS A 261 1.38 4.77 2.55
CA LYS A 261 1.05 5.76 3.59
C LYS A 261 1.87 5.52 4.85
N PHE A 262 1.89 4.27 5.32
CA PHE A 262 2.55 3.89 6.56
C PHE A 262 4.06 4.06 6.46
N HIS A 263 4.72 3.40 5.50
CA HIS A 263 6.18 3.46 5.39
C HIS A 263 6.70 4.74 4.74
N GLY A 264 5.83 5.49 4.06
CA GLY A 264 6.15 6.79 3.48
C GLY A 264 5.95 7.96 4.45
N ASN A 265 5.39 7.73 5.65
CA ASN A 265 5.01 8.78 6.60
C ASN A 265 4.15 9.88 5.94
N LEU A 266 3.23 9.50 5.05
CA LEU A 266 2.37 10.48 4.34
C LEU A 266 1.28 11.06 5.24
N LEU A 267 0.85 10.28 6.23
CA LEU A 267 -0.06 10.74 7.27
C LEU A 267 0.72 10.84 8.59
N PRO A 268 0.45 11.86 9.42
CA PRO A 268 0.92 11.82 10.81
C PRO A 268 0.42 10.52 11.45
N PRO A 269 1.23 9.85 12.29
CA PRO A 269 0.77 8.66 13.00
C PRO A 269 -0.50 9.04 13.74
N GLN A 270 -1.61 8.36 13.42
CA GLN A 270 -2.83 8.51 14.20
C GLN A 270 -2.57 7.81 15.54
N SER A 271 -2.10 8.59 16.50
CA SER A 271 -2.04 8.23 17.93
C SER A 271 -3.44 8.17 18.51
#